data_AF-Q6NF57-F1
#
_entry.id   AF-Q6NF57-F1
#
_cell.length_a   1.000
_cell.length_b   1.000
_cell.length_c   1.000
_cell.angle_alpha   90.00
_cell.angle_beta   90.00
_cell.angle_gamma   90.00
#
_symmetry.space_group_name_H-M   'P 1'
#
loop_
_entity.id
_entity.type
_entity.pdbx_description
1 polymer ?
#
loop_
_entity_poly.entity_id
_entity_poly.type
_entity_poly.pdbx_seq_one_letter_code
_entity_poly.pdbx_strand_id
1 'polypeptide(L)' 'MPIHYLDLLAFEEKAPRSLGAKEEAIRELGLTPVRYYQMLNVAIDDPTVIAEYPLLTARLRRRRDTR' A
#
# COMPACT_ATOMS: atom_id res chain seq x y z
N MET A 1 9.83 -1.80 15.29
CA MET A 1 8.95 -2.85 14.74
C MET A 1 8.91 -2.70 13.24
N PRO A 2 9.19 -3.73 12.44
CA PRO A 2 8.92 -3.66 11.00
C PRO A 2 7.42 -3.45 10.81
N ILE A 3 7.04 -2.49 9.96
CA ILE A 3 5.64 -2.24 9.61
C ILE A 3 5.10 -3.52 8.96
N HIS A 4 3.97 -4.05 9.46
CA HIS A 4 3.35 -5.23 8.88
C HIS A 4 2.65 -4.87 7.57
N TYR A 5 2.65 -5.80 6.60
CA TYR A 5 1.99 -5.56 5.32
C TYR A 5 0.49 -5.30 5.46
N LEU A 6 -0.17 -5.89 6.47
CA LEU A 6 -1.57 -5.62 6.76
C LEU A 6 -1.81 -4.17 7.18
N ASP A 7 -0.92 -3.58 8.01
CA ASP A 7 -1.01 -2.18 8.42
C ASP A 7 -0.84 -1.24 7.21
N LEU A 8 0.03 -1.61 6.28
CA LEU A 8 0.25 -0.87 5.04
C LEU A 8 -1.02 -0.83 4.17
N LEU A 9 -1.73 -1.96 4.06
CA LEU A 9 -2.97 -2.05 3.29
C LEU A 9 -4.14 -1.35 3.99
N ALA A 10 -4.22 -1.44 5.31
CA ALA A 10 -5.21 -0.72 6.11
C ALA A 10 -5.03 0.81 5.99
N PHE A 11 -3.78 1.28 5.88
CA PHE A 11 -3.48 2.67 5.56
C PHE A 11 -3.89 3.02 4.12
N GLU A 12 -3.54 2.19 3.13
CA GLU A 12 -3.86 2.43 1.70
C GLU A 12 -5.38 2.54 1.47
N GLU A 13 -6.19 1.81 2.23
CA GLU A 13 -7.66 1.91 2.17
C GLU A 13 -8.17 3.31 2.57
N LYS A 14 -7.51 3.95 3.53
CA LYS A 14 -7.87 5.27 4.07
C LYS A 14 -7.08 6.41 3.44
N ALA A 15 -6.07 6.09 2.62
CA ALA A 15 -5.15 7.06 2.06
C ALA A 15 -5.88 8.10 1.17
N PRO A 16 -5.48 9.38 1.25
CA PRO A 16 -6.04 10.43 0.40
C PRO A 16 -5.90 10.10 -1.10
N ARG A 17 -6.92 10.47 -1.89
CA ARG A 17 -6.91 10.27 -3.35
C ARG A 17 -5.97 11.24 -4.08
N SER A 18 -5.71 12.41 -3.50
CA SER A 18 -4.80 13.40 -4.08
C SER A 18 -3.34 12.99 -3.85
N LEU A 19 -2.53 13.03 -4.91
CA LEU A 19 -1.12 12.61 -4.88
C LEU A 19 -0.30 13.30 -3.78
N GLY A 20 -0.45 14.63 -3.64
CA GLY A 20 0.28 15.42 -2.64
C GLY A 20 -0.07 15.03 -1.20
N ALA A 21 -1.35 14.92 -0.85
CA ALA A 21 -1.76 14.51 0.51
C ALA A 21 -1.40 13.04 0.80
N LYS A 22 -1.36 12.18 -0.23
CA LYS A 22 -0.90 10.81 -0.08
C LYS A 22 0.59 10.73 0.23
N GLU A 23 1.42 11.51 -0.47
CA GLU A 23 2.85 11.57 -0.19
C GLU A 23 3.14 12.12 1.21
N GLU A 24 2.38 13.12 1.66
CA GLU A 24 2.52 13.65 3.02
C GLU A 24 2.18 12.60 4.07
N ALA A 25 1.04 11.91 3.91
CA ALA A 25 0.64 10.83 4.81
C ALA A 25 1.66 9.66 4.81
N ILE A 26 2.31 9.38 3.67
CA ILE A 26 3.40 8.40 3.60
C ILE A 26 4.64 8.88 4.37
N ARG A 27 4.98 10.17 4.28
CA ARG A 27 6.07 10.78 5.05
C ARG A 27 5.80 10.74 6.56
N GLU A 28 4.56 10.94 6.99
CA GLU A 28 4.14 10.82 8.39
C GLU A 28 4.33 9.40 8.95
N LEU A 29 4.24 8.37 8.11
CA LEU A 29 4.60 6.99 8.47
C LEU A 29 6.12 6.77 8.63
N GLY A 30 6.93 7.80 8.43
CA GLY A 30 8.39 7.72 8.45
C GLY A 30 8.98 7.00 7.23
N LEU A 31 8.20 6.87 6.14
CA LEU A 31 8.61 6.21 4.90
C LEU A 31 8.83 7.23 3.78
N THR A 32 9.76 6.89 2.88
CA THR A 32 9.85 7.61 1.60
C THR A 32 8.77 7.08 0.65
N PRO A 33 8.21 7.92 -0.25
CA PRO A 33 7.23 7.47 -1.25
C PRO A 33 7.72 6.26 -2.06
N VAL A 34 9.01 6.24 -2.43
CA VAL A 34 9.62 5.13 -3.16
C VAL A 34 9.57 3.84 -2.34
N ARG A 35 10.00 3.87 -1.08
CA ARG A 35 10.00 2.70 -0.19
C ARG A 35 8.58 2.20 0.09
N TYR A 36 7.62 3.11 0.23
CA TYR A 36 6.21 2.78 0.39
C TYR A 36 5.70 1.96 -0.79
N TYR A 37 5.88 2.43 -2.03
CA TYR A 37 5.40 1.71 -3.20
C TYR A 37 6.13 0.38 -3.43
N GLN A 38 7.43 0.30 -3.08
CA GLN A 38 8.16 -0.97 -3.09
C GLN A 38 7.56 -1.98 -2.11
N MET A 39 7.31 -1.57 -0.86
CA MET A 39 6.67 -2.44 0.13
C MET A 39 5.25 -2.81 -0.28
N LEU A 40 4.48 -1.88 -0.85
CA LEU A 40 3.13 -2.13 -1.32
C LEU A 40 3.11 -3.17 -2.44
N ASN A 41 4.06 -3.10 -3.39
CA ASN A 41 4.19 -4.07 -4.47
C ASN A 41 4.52 -5.48 -3.97
N VAL A 42 5.29 -5.61 -2.88
CA VAL A 42 5.55 -6.92 -2.26
C VAL A 42 4.34 -7.39 -1.46
N ALA A 43 3.70 -6.49 -0.72
CA ALA A 43 2.53 -6.78 0.11
C ALA A 43 1.34 -7.31 -0.71
N ILE A 44 1.08 -6.75 -1.89
CA ILE A 44 -0.03 -7.21 -2.74
C ILE A 44 0.20 -8.62 -3.33
N ASP A 45 1.42 -9.14 -3.23
CA ASP A 45 1.78 -10.49 -3.65
C ASP A 45 1.90 -11.49 -2.48
N ASP A 46 1.73 -11.02 -1.25
CA ASP A 46 1.75 -11.85 -0.04
C ASP A 46 0.40 -12.59 0.15
N PRO A 47 0.41 -13.93 0.32
CA PRO A 47 -0.82 -14.72 0.48
C PRO A 47 -1.63 -14.36 1.72
N THR A 48 -0.99 -13.90 2.79
CA THR A 48 -1.66 -13.44 4.03
C THR A 48 -2.46 -12.18 3.76
N VAL A 49 -1.85 -11.23 3.03
CA VAL A 49 -2.48 -9.97 2.67
C VAL A 49 -3.62 -10.20 1.68
N ILE A 50 -3.46 -11.14 0.75
CA ILE A 50 -4.51 -11.54 -0.19
C ILE A 50 -5.69 -12.17 0.55
N ALA A 51 -5.43 -12.99 1.57
CA ALA A 51 -6.49 -13.62 2.36
C ALA A 51 -7.31 -12.60 3.16
N GLU A 52 -6.64 -11.60 3.77
CA GLU A 52 -7.30 -10.55 4.57
C GLU A 52 -7.95 -9.45 3.71
N TYR A 53 -7.29 -9.04 2.61
CA TYR A 53 -7.71 -7.93 1.76
C TYR A 53 -7.80 -8.30 0.27
N PRO A 54 -8.63 -9.30 -0.11
CA PRO A 54 -8.65 -9.83 -1.49
C PRO A 54 -9.08 -8.80 -2.54
N LEU A 55 -10.05 -7.93 -2.20
CA LEU A 55 -10.55 -6.92 -3.14
C LEU A 55 -9.57 -5.76 -3.33
N LEU A 56 -8.91 -5.33 -2.26
CA LEU A 56 -7.96 -4.22 -2.29
C LEU A 56 -6.68 -4.63 -3.02
N THR A 57 -6.14 -5.81 -2.71
CA THR A 57 -4.98 -6.39 -3.42
C THR A 57 -5.26 -6.57 -4.91
N ALA A 58 -6.43 -7.11 -5.30
CA ALA A 58 -6.81 -7.24 -6.71
C ALA A 58 -6.88 -5.89 -7.44
N ARG A 59 -7.44 -4.85 -6.80
CA ARG A 59 -7.49 -3.49 -7.38
C ARG A 59 -6.10 -2.88 -7.54
N LEU A 60 -5.22 -3.06 -6.55
CA LEU A 60 -3.85 -2.55 -6.58
C LEU A 60 -3.00 -3.26 -7.64
N ARG A 61 -3.13 -4.59 -7.76
CA ARG A 61 -2.48 -5.38 -8.83
C ARG A 61 -2.89 -4.88 -10.20
N ARG A 62 -4.19 -4.69 -10.47
CA ARG A 62 -4.65 -4.12 -11.74
C ARG A 62 -4.06 -2.74 -12.03
N ARG A 63 -3.97 -1.87 -11.01
CA ARG A 63 -3.34 -0.55 -11.15
C ARG A 63 -1.84 -0.63 -11.46
N ARG A 64 -1.14 -1.60 -10.88
CA ARG A 64 0.28 -1.88 -11.20
C ARG A 64 0.43 -2.33 -12.65
N ASP A 65 -0.43 -3.25 -13.10
CA ASP A 65 -0.34 -3.81 -14.45
C ASP A 65 -0.76 -2.82 -15.56
N THR A 66 -1.45 -1.73 -15.18
CA THR A 66 -1.84 -0.62 -16.09
C THR A 66 -0.79 0.49 -16.16
N ARG A 67 0.28 0.41 -15.35
CA ARG A 67 1.30 1.46 -15.20
C ARG A 67 2.52 1.27 -16.09
#